data_AF-A0A4W5KUT1-F1
#
_entry.id   AF-A0A4W5KUT1-F1
#
_cell.length_a   1.000
_cell.length_b   1.000
_cell.length_c   1.000
_cell.angle_alpha   90.00
_cell.angle_beta   90.00
_cell.angle_gamma   90.00
#
_symmetry.space_group_name_H-M   'P 1'
#
loop_
_entity.id
_entity.type
_entity.pdbx_description
1 polymer ?
#
loop_
_entity_poly.entity_id
_entity_poly.type
_entity_poly.pdbx_seq_one_letter_code
_entity_poly.pdbx_strand_id
1 'polypeptide(L)'
;MSKERMMEIRRQNCNPMTMKVTYYKKPVYIHQGHMQWLWDVDGRRYLDLFAGVATVSVGHCHPKVTAAAEKQLRKLWHTTNIYVYSPLHEYTEKLAATLPDPLKVQYHIFGLFVLFISMYDTVMFHHHTHRTLSAILGRFRNSTCSG
;
A
#
# COMPACT_ATOMS: atom_id res chain seq x y z
N MET A 1 22.98 12.62 3.98
CA MET A 1 22.85 13.07 2.57
C MET A 1 22.32 14.49 2.59
N SER A 2 22.89 15.44 1.84
CA SER A 2 22.34 16.81 1.77
C SER A 2 21.08 16.87 0.90
N LYS A 3 20.26 17.92 1.07
CA LYS A 3 19.02 18.12 0.31
C LYS A 3 19.29 18.35 -1.18
N GLU A 4 20.35 19.09 -1.48
CA GLU A 4 20.80 19.42 -2.83
C GLU A 4 21.16 18.13 -3.56
N ARG A 5 21.92 17.26 -2.90
CA ARG A 5 22.31 15.96 -3.47
C ARG A 5 21.11 15.04 -3.69
N MET A 6 20.14 15.02 -2.78
CA MET A 6 18.89 14.25 -2.96
C MET A 6 18.09 14.74 -4.19
N MET A 7 18.03 16.05 -4.43
CA MET A 7 17.34 16.61 -5.59
C MET A 7 18.09 16.38 -6.89
N GLU A 8 19.42 16.42 -6.87
CA GLU A 8 20.25 16.11 -8.02
C GLU A 8 20.04 14.65 -8.47
N ILE A 9 20.12 13.69 -7.54
CA ILE A 9 19.86 12.27 -7.81
C ILE A 9 18.44 12.08 -8.34
N ARG A 10 17.44 12.74 -7.73
CA ARG A 10 16.05 12.66 -8.20
C ARG A 10 15.89 13.15 -9.65
N ARG A 11 16.63 14.18 -10.05
CA ARG A 11 16.61 14.72 -11.41
C ARG A 11 17.29 13.81 -12.42
N GLN A 12 18.41 13.20 -12.05
CA GLN A 12 19.26 12.43 -12.97
C GLN A 12 18.86 10.95 -13.03
N ASN A 13 18.39 10.37 -11.93
CA ASN A 13 18.26 8.92 -11.78
C ASN A 13 16.85 8.42 -11.44
N CYS A 14 15.91 9.31 -11.06
CA CYS A 14 14.53 8.90 -10.78
C CYS A 14 13.59 9.16 -11.96
N ASN A 15 12.45 8.46 -11.98
CA ASN A 15 11.41 8.66 -12.98
C ASN A 15 11.02 10.16 -13.04
N PRO A 16 11.00 10.80 -14.22
CA PRO A 16 10.67 12.22 -14.37
C PRO A 16 9.32 12.63 -13.76
N MET A 17 8.37 11.70 -13.66
CA MET A 17 7.07 11.94 -13.02
C MET A 17 7.21 12.29 -11.53
N THR A 18 8.24 11.79 -10.85
CA THR A 18 8.50 12.12 -9.46
C THR A 18 8.85 13.61 -9.27
N MET A 19 9.34 14.31 -10.29
CA MET A 19 9.58 15.76 -10.24
C MET A 19 8.31 16.56 -10.54
N LYS A 20 7.38 16.00 -11.34
CA LYS A 20 6.11 16.66 -11.74
C LYS A 20 4.98 16.43 -10.74
N VAL A 21 4.97 15.31 -10.01
CA VAL A 21 3.96 14.96 -8.97
C VAL A 21 4.55 15.19 -7.58
N THR A 22 4.93 16.42 -7.29
CA THR A 22 5.14 16.83 -5.90
C THR A 22 3.88 17.52 -5.42
N TYR A 23 3.20 16.95 -4.42
CA TYR A 23 1.97 17.53 -3.85
C TYR A 23 2.22 18.92 -3.22
N TYR A 24 3.47 19.25 -2.94
CA TYR A 24 3.90 20.50 -2.31
C TYR A 24 4.82 21.29 -3.23
N LYS A 25 4.61 22.62 -3.32
CA LYS A 25 5.48 23.54 -4.08
C LYS A 25 6.95 23.49 -3.63
N LYS A 26 7.18 23.23 -2.34
CA LYS A 26 8.50 22.96 -1.76
C LYS A 26 8.53 21.50 -1.32
N PRO A 27 9.46 20.67 -1.83
CA PRO A 27 9.61 19.30 -1.37
C PRO A 27 9.86 19.24 0.14
N VAL A 28 9.19 18.31 0.81
CA VAL A 28 9.45 17.98 2.22
C VAL A 28 10.37 16.77 2.26
N TYR A 29 11.47 16.88 3.00
CA TYR A 29 12.52 15.86 3.07
C TYR A 29 12.35 15.04 4.35
N ILE A 30 11.54 14.00 4.30
CA ILE A 30 11.27 13.13 5.46
C ILE A 30 12.39 12.10 5.62
N HIS A 31 12.88 11.89 6.85
CA HIS A 31 13.87 10.86 7.15
C HIS A 31 13.39 9.80 8.14
N GLN A 32 12.34 10.08 8.92
CA GLN A 32 11.83 9.16 9.94
C GLN A 32 10.32 9.29 10.08
N GLY A 33 9.67 8.19 10.45
CA GLY A 33 8.27 8.13 10.86
C GLY A 33 8.08 7.22 12.07
N HIS A 34 7.12 7.55 12.92
CA HIS A 34 6.74 6.78 14.09
C HIS A 34 5.31 7.14 14.51
N MET A 35 4.44 6.14 14.55
CA MET A 35 3.00 6.29 14.71
C MET A 35 2.45 7.34 13.74
N GLN A 36 1.69 8.31 14.21
CA GLN A 36 1.13 9.39 13.39
C GLN A 36 2.13 10.50 13.01
N TRP A 37 3.40 10.38 13.38
CA TRP A 37 4.38 11.46 13.23
C TRP A 37 5.43 11.16 12.16
N LEU A 38 5.83 12.21 11.46
CA LEU A 38 6.95 12.24 10.53
C LEU A 38 7.96 13.30 10.95
N TRP A 39 9.23 13.07 10.68
CA TRP A 39 10.31 14.02 10.92
C TRP A 39 11.04 14.34 9.62
N ASP A 40 11.24 15.64 9.37
CA ASP A 40 12.12 16.07 8.29
C ASP A 40 13.59 16.10 8.71
N VAL A 41 14.47 16.17 7.71
CA VAL A 41 15.92 16.26 7.92
C VAL A 41 16.37 17.52 8.68
N ASP A 42 15.49 18.53 8.83
CA ASP A 42 15.74 19.73 9.62
C ASP A 42 15.27 19.59 11.07
N GLY A 43 14.76 18.41 11.46
CA GLY A 43 14.25 18.10 12.80
C GLY A 43 12.82 18.57 13.07
N ARG A 44 12.10 19.11 12.08
CA ARG A 44 10.70 19.49 12.21
C ARG A 44 9.81 18.25 12.21
N ARG A 45 8.84 18.24 13.13
CA ARG A 45 7.87 17.16 13.27
C ARG A 45 6.55 17.54 12.62
N TYR A 46 6.02 16.62 11.81
CA TYR A 46 4.77 16.75 11.08
C TYR A 46 3.78 15.69 11.55
N LEU A 47 2.52 16.09 11.74
CA LEU A 47 1.42 15.15 11.93
C LEU A 47 0.98 14.64 10.55
N ASP A 48 1.07 13.32 10.33
CA ASP A 48 0.69 12.71 9.05
C ASP A 48 -0.82 12.47 8.97
N LEU A 49 -1.53 13.45 8.42
CA LEU A 49 -2.96 13.33 8.10
C LEU A 49 -3.23 12.70 6.73
N PHE A 50 -2.17 12.39 5.97
CA PHE A 50 -2.26 11.79 4.65
C PHE A 50 -2.04 10.27 4.67
N ALA A 51 -1.44 9.75 5.75
CA ALA A 51 -1.20 8.34 6.04
C ALA A 51 -0.57 7.58 4.86
N GLY A 52 0.40 8.21 4.17
CA GLY A 52 1.07 7.62 3.01
C GLY A 52 0.11 7.18 1.90
N VAL A 53 -0.83 8.05 1.49
CA VAL A 53 -1.95 7.71 0.58
C VAL A 53 -2.90 6.68 1.21
N ALA A 54 -3.32 6.92 2.45
CA ALA A 54 -4.23 6.06 3.20
C ALA A 54 -3.76 4.59 3.42
N THR A 55 -2.47 4.30 3.26
CA THR A 55 -1.90 2.95 3.45
C THR A 55 -1.35 2.70 4.85
N VAL A 56 -1.09 3.77 5.61
CA VAL A 56 -0.47 3.70 6.94
C VAL A 56 -1.54 3.80 8.04
N SER A 57 -2.52 2.89 8.03
CA SER A 57 -3.68 2.96 8.92
C SER A 57 -3.34 2.76 10.41
N VAL A 58 -2.23 2.10 10.72
CA VAL A 58 -1.75 1.83 12.10
C VAL A 58 -0.60 2.76 12.52
N GLY A 59 -0.28 3.76 11.70
CA GLY A 59 0.88 4.62 11.90
C GLY A 59 2.20 4.01 11.42
N HIS A 60 3.19 4.89 11.23
CA HIS A 60 4.53 4.54 10.77
C HIS A 60 5.27 3.71 11.83
N CYS A 61 5.98 2.66 11.42
CA CYS A 61 6.87 1.87 12.30
C CYS A 61 6.21 1.46 13.66
N HIS A 62 4.94 1.04 13.63
CA HIS A 62 4.22 0.63 14.83
C HIS A 62 4.93 -0.56 15.51
N PRO A 63 5.36 -0.48 16.80
CA PRO A 63 6.23 -1.48 17.42
C PRO A 63 5.74 -2.93 17.33
N LYS A 64 4.42 -3.16 17.52
CA LYS A 64 3.82 -4.49 17.38
C LYS A 64 3.92 -5.05 15.95
N VAL A 65 3.74 -4.19 14.93
CA VAL A 65 3.79 -4.59 13.52
C VAL A 65 5.23 -4.83 13.10
N THR A 66 6.13 -3.92 13.47
CA THR A 66 7.57 -4.06 13.21
C THR A 66 8.11 -5.34 13.83
N ALA A 67 7.81 -5.63 15.10
CA ALA A 67 8.26 -6.85 15.76
C ALA A 67 7.71 -8.12 15.09
N ALA A 68 6.43 -8.13 14.70
CA ALA A 68 5.83 -9.25 13.99
C ALA A 68 6.47 -9.47 12.61
N ALA A 69 6.71 -8.39 11.87
CA ALA A 69 7.37 -8.42 10.57
C ALA A 69 8.81 -8.91 10.68
N GLU A 70 9.61 -8.37 11.60
CA GLU A 70 10.99 -8.82 11.85
C GLU A 70 11.06 -10.31 12.20
N LYS A 71 10.15 -10.77 13.07
CA LYS A 71 10.06 -12.20 13.44
C LYS A 71 9.81 -13.08 12.23
N GLN A 72 8.92 -12.66 11.32
CA GLN A 72 8.63 -13.41 10.10
C GLN A 72 9.78 -13.33 9.10
N LEU A 73 10.38 -12.15 8.89
CA LEU A 73 11.50 -11.94 7.97
C LEU A 73 12.73 -12.78 8.34
N ARG A 74 12.97 -13.02 9.64
CA ARG A 74 14.04 -13.92 10.11
C ARG A 74 13.81 -15.40 9.77
N LYS A 75 12.58 -15.79 9.41
CA LYS A 75 12.22 -17.17 9.06
C LYS A 75 12.04 -17.35 7.56
N LEU A 76 11.21 -16.50 6.95
CA LEU A 76 10.83 -16.60 5.55
C LEU A 76 10.33 -15.23 5.06
N TRP A 77 11.04 -14.64 4.10
CA TRP A 77 10.68 -13.36 3.50
C TRP A 77 9.57 -13.52 2.46
N HIS A 78 9.81 -14.31 1.40
CA HIS A 78 8.88 -14.44 0.28
C HIS A 78 8.71 -15.90 -0.13
N THR A 79 7.48 -16.26 -0.44
CA THR A 79 7.10 -17.54 -1.04
C THR A 79 5.85 -17.34 -1.89
N THR A 80 5.65 -18.18 -2.89
CA THR A 80 4.42 -18.20 -3.70
C THR A 80 3.40 -19.14 -3.07
N ASN A 81 2.14 -19.04 -3.50
CA ASN A 81 1.06 -19.89 -2.99
C ASN A 81 1.16 -21.37 -3.46
N ILE A 82 2.17 -21.72 -4.27
CA ILE A 82 2.43 -23.12 -4.61
C ILE A 82 2.94 -23.90 -3.40
N TYR A 83 3.55 -23.21 -2.44
CA TYR A 83 4.01 -23.79 -1.19
C TYR A 83 3.01 -23.49 -0.08
N VAL A 84 2.73 -24.48 0.76
CA VAL A 84 1.80 -24.36 1.88
C VAL A 84 2.56 -23.91 3.13
N TYR A 85 2.09 -22.85 3.78
CA TYR A 85 2.69 -22.30 5.01
C TYR A 85 1.60 -21.74 5.95
N SER A 86 1.74 -21.94 7.27
CA SER A 86 0.65 -21.60 8.21
C SER A 86 0.31 -20.11 8.32
N PRO A 87 1.26 -19.14 8.22
CA PRO A 87 0.91 -17.72 8.36
C PRO A 87 -0.18 -17.23 7.40
N LEU A 88 -0.23 -17.75 6.17
CA LEU A 88 -1.29 -17.40 5.22
C LEU A 88 -2.65 -17.91 5.70
N HIS A 89 -2.73 -19.18 6.13
CA HIS A 89 -3.98 -19.81 6.56
C HIS A 89 -4.53 -19.17 7.85
N GLU A 90 -3.66 -18.89 8.83
CA GLU A 90 -4.03 -18.17 10.05
C GLU A 90 -4.56 -16.77 9.75
N TYR A 91 -3.99 -16.09 8.75
CA TYR A 91 -4.47 -14.79 8.31
C TYR A 91 -5.84 -14.89 7.63
N THR A 92 -6.01 -15.86 6.71
CA THR A 92 -7.27 -16.12 6.02
C THR A 92 -8.40 -16.45 7.01
N GLU A 93 -8.14 -17.29 8.00
CA GLU A 93 -9.11 -17.64 9.06
C GLU A 93 -9.54 -16.41 9.86
N LYS A 94 -8.58 -15.62 10.35
CA LYS A 94 -8.87 -14.39 11.12
C LYS A 94 -9.64 -13.37 10.28
N LEU A 95 -9.30 -13.24 9.00
CA LEU A 95 -9.98 -12.31 8.11
C LEU A 95 -11.41 -12.77 7.82
N ALA A 96 -11.61 -14.05 7.52
CA ALA A 96 -12.94 -14.62 7.28
C ALA A 96 -13.87 -14.42 8.48
N ALA A 97 -13.36 -14.51 9.71
CA ALA A 97 -14.13 -14.27 10.93
C ALA A 97 -14.65 -12.83 11.07
N THR A 98 -14.07 -11.86 10.35
CA THR A 98 -14.49 -10.44 10.40
C THR A 98 -15.49 -10.06 9.31
N LEU A 99 -15.72 -10.94 8.32
CA LEU A 99 -16.54 -10.66 7.14
C LEU A 99 -17.93 -11.31 7.25
N PRO A 100 -19.00 -10.67 6.70
CA PRO A 100 -20.32 -11.25 6.64
C PRO A 100 -20.39 -12.45 5.67
N ASP A 101 -21.38 -13.33 5.86
CA ASP A 101 -21.51 -14.62 5.18
C ASP A 101 -21.32 -14.67 3.63
N PRO A 102 -21.68 -13.66 2.82
CA PRO A 102 -21.43 -13.75 1.37
C PRO A 102 -19.93 -13.61 1.00
N LEU A 103 -19.06 -13.18 1.92
CA LEU A 103 -17.64 -12.85 1.65
C LEU A 103 -16.69 -13.90 2.24
N LYS A 104 -16.82 -15.16 1.79
CA LYS A 104 -16.01 -16.30 2.30
C LYS A 104 -14.80 -16.67 1.44
N VAL A 105 -14.66 -16.09 0.24
CA VAL A 105 -13.53 -16.35 -0.65
C VAL A 105 -12.60 -15.15 -0.64
N GLN A 106 -11.37 -15.33 -0.17
CA GLN A 106 -10.35 -14.28 -0.12
C GLN A 106 -9.32 -14.47 -1.24
N TYR A 107 -9.08 -13.41 -2.01
CA TYR A 107 -8.01 -13.35 -2.99
C TYR A 107 -6.84 -12.56 -2.40
N HIS A 108 -5.70 -13.22 -2.20
CA HIS A 108 -4.49 -12.59 -1.68
C HIS A 108 -3.61 -12.15 -2.86
N ILE A 109 -3.60 -10.85 -3.14
CA ILE A 109 -2.90 -10.26 -4.28
C ILE A 109 -1.71 -9.43 -3.76
N PHE A 110 -0.53 -9.65 -4.35
CA PHE A 110 0.62 -8.78 -4.11
C PHE A 110 0.41 -7.45 -4.87
N GLY A 111 0.50 -6.31 -4.18
CA GLY A 111 -0.02 -5.01 -4.64
C GLY A 111 0.38 -4.52 -6.05
N LEU A 112 1.44 -5.04 -6.65
CA LEU A 112 1.81 -4.72 -8.05
C LEU A 112 0.79 -5.28 -9.07
N PHE A 113 0.02 -6.31 -8.70
CA PHE A 113 -0.94 -6.98 -9.58
C PHE A 113 -2.34 -6.35 -9.55
N VAL A 114 -2.63 -5.48 -8.58
CA VAL A 114 -3.95 -4.83 -8.42
C VAL A 114 -4.24 -3.87 -9.58
N LEU A 115 -3.23 -3.16 -10.09
CA LEU A 115 -3.38 -2.28 -11.26
C LEU A 115 -3.62 -3.06 -12.57
N PHE A 116 -3.06 -4.26 -12.69
CA PHE A 116 -3.27 -5.12 -13.86
C PHE A 116 -4.66 -5.78 -13.84
N ILE A 117 -5.09 -6.29 -12.69
CA ILE A 117 -6.41 -6.94 -12.55
C ILE A 117 -7.56 -5.93 -12.77
N SER A 118 -7.45 -4.68 -12.30
CA SER A 118 -8.48 -3.67 -12.57
C SER A 118 -8.71 -3.40 -14.08
N MET A 119 -7.73 -3.71 -14.94
CA MET A 119 -7.86 -3.61 -16.39
C MET A 119 -8.42 -4.89 -17.03
N TYR A 120 -8.17 -6.06 -16.42
CA TYR A 120 -8.65 -7.37 -16.90
C TYR A 120 -10.01 -7.79 -16.33
N ASP A 121 -10.46 -7.22 -15.21
CA ASP A 121 -11.75 -7.51 -14.57
C ASP A 121 -12.95 -7.11 -15.45
N THR A 122 -12.77 -6.14 -16.36
CA THR A 122 -13.82 -5.81 -17.33
C THR A 122 -14.03 -6.93 -18.36
N VAL A 123 -13.06 -7.81 -18.57
CA VAL A 123 -13.06 -8.80 -19.67
C VAL A 123 -13.33 -10.23 -19.20
N MET A 124 -12.86 -10.63 -18.00
CA MET A 124 -13.00 -12.02 -17.52
C MET A 124 -14.30 -12.32 -16.75
N PHE A 125 -15.05 -11.31 -16.31
CA PHE A 125 -16.22 -11.52 -15.42
C PHE A 125 -17.54 -11.82 -16.15
N HIS A 126 -17.58 -11.85 -17.48
CA HIS A 126 -18.83 -12.14 -18.19
C HIS A 126 -19.20 -13.63 -18.22
N HIS A 127 -18.29 -14.56 -17.87
CA HIS A 127 -18.51 -15.98 -18.18
C HIS A 127 -18.67 -16.96 -17.02
N HIS A 128 -18.52 -16.58 -15.74
CA HIS A 128 -18.94 -17.46 -14.64
C HIS A 128 -19.33 -16.74 -13.34
N THR A 129 -20.59 -16.98 -12.96
CA THR A 129 -21.17 -16.93 -11.59
C THR A 129 -21.35 -15.58 -10.90
N HIS A 130 -22.63 -15.27 -10.67
CA HIS A 130 -23.18 -14.20 -9.83
C HIS A 130 -22.74 -14.29 -8.36
N ARG A 131 -21.53 -13.84 -8.02
CA ARG A 131 -21.14 -13.58 -6.62
C ARG A 131 -20.56 -12.18 -6.50
N THR A 132 -21.34 -11.32 -5.87
CA THR A 132 -21.15 -9.86 -5.77
C THR A 132 -19.88 -9.51 -5.02
N LEU A 133 -19.01 -8.74 -5.67
CA LEU A 133 -17.76 -8.22 -5.12
C LEU A 133 -18.06 -6.95 -4.30
N SER A 134 -17.69 -6.91 -3.02
CA SER A 134 -17.53 -5.65 -2.29
C SER A 134 -16.04 -5.38 -2.14
N ALA A 135 -15.47 -4.67 -3.10
CA ALA A 135 -14.25 -3.93 -2.85
C ALA A 135 -14.64 -2.71 -2.02
N ILE A 136 -14.27 -2.68 -0.73
CA ILE A 136 -14.25 -1.42 0.03
C ILE A 136 -13.02 -0.64 -0.46
N LEU A 137 -13.10 -0.12 -1.68
CA LEU A 137 -12.31 1.01 -2.12
C LEU A 137 -13.26 2.19 -2.18
N GLY A 138 -13.03 3.18 -1.33
CA GLY A 138 -13.61 4.50 -1.47
C GLY A 138 -13.43 4.96 -2.92
N ARG A 139 -14.56 5.11 -3.61
CA ARG A 139 -14.64 5.43 -5.03
C ARG A 139 -14.08 6.83 -5.26
N PHE A 140 -12.77 6.96 -5.47
CA PHE A 140 -12.20 8.17 -6.07
C PHE A 140 -12.56 8.16 -7.56
N ARG A 141 -13.73 8.74 -7.86
CA ARG A 141 -14.18 9.00 -9.22
C ARG A 141 -13.28 10.10 -9.79
N ASN A 142 -12.25 9.72 -10.55
CA ASN A 142 -11.56 10.66 -11.43
C ASN A 142 -12.57 11.18 -12.46
N SER A 143 -13.05 12.40 -12.26
CA SER A 143 -13.84 13.14 -13.24
C SER A 143 -12.90 13.80 -14.24
N THR A 144 -12.60 13.09 -15.33
CA THR A 144 -12.09 13.72 -16.57
C THR A 144 -12.64 12.97 -17.78
N CYS A 145 -13.88 13.32 -18.17
CA CYS A 145 -14.35 13.22 -19.55
C CYS A 145 -15.17 14.50 -19.82
N SER A 146 -14.51 15.48 -20.44
CA SER A 146 -15.14 16.59 -21.14
C SER A 146 -14.24 16.89 -22.33
N GLY A 147 -14.75 16.64 -23.53
CA GLY A 147 -14.07 16.74 -24.82
C GLY A 147 -14.78 15.85 -25.82
#